data_AF-A0A814ZJ87-F1
#
_entry.id   AF-A0A814ZJ87-F1
#
_cell.length_a   1.000
_cell.length_b   1.000
_cell.length_c   1.000
_cell.angle_alpha   90.00
_cell.angle_beta   90.00
_cell.angle_gamma   90.00
#
_symmetry.space_group_name_H-M   'P 1'
#
loop_
_entity.id
_entity.type
_entity.pdbx_description
1 polymer ?
#
loop_
_entity_poly.entity_id
_entity_poly.type
_entity_poly.pdbx_seq_one_letter_code
_entity_poly.pdbx_strand_id
1 'polypeptide(L)'
;MDRAGQMVIDRYADFERVRRELMSWGTKIDTQVEKYINGLGAVIIGNAVWSFETPRYFGTEREEVKRTRRVTLLALEASMQENLTEGISKQEVERN
;
A
#
# COMPACT_ATOMS: atom_id res chain seq x y z
N MET A 1 8.68 -8.63 6.47
CA MET A 1 7.55 -7.89 5.87
C MET A 1 7.19 -8.61 4.57
N ASP A 2 5.91 -8.69 4.21
CA ASP A 2 5.51 -9.32 2.94
C ASP A 2 5.83 -8.42 1.74
N ARG A 3 5.58 -8.93 0.52
CA ARG A 3 5.86 -8.20 -0.73
C ARG A 3 5.08 -6.90 -0.83
N ALA A 4 3.81 -6.88 -0.39
CA ALA A 4 2.97 -5.70 -0.48
C ALA A 4 3.48 -4.59 0.46
N GLY A 5 3.87 -4.94 1.69
CA GLY A 5 4.48 -4.01 2.62
C GLY A 5 5.79 -3.43 2.09
N GLN A 6 6.64 -4.26 1.45
CA GLN A 6 7.88 -3.77 0.85
C GLN A 6 7.62 -2.75 -0.27
N MET A 7 6.64 -3.00 -1.14
CA MET A 7 6.29 -2.05 -2.22
C MET A 7 5.85 -0.68 -1.69
N VAL A 8 5.15 -0.64 -0.55
CA VAL A 8 4.76 0.63 0.09
C VAL A 8 5.99 1.37 0.62
N ILE A 9 6.93 0.66 1.26
CA ILE A 9 8.18 1.25 1.74
C ILE A 9 9.00 1.81 0.58
N ASP A 10 9.15 1.05 -0.50
CA ASP A 10 9.92 1.48 -1.67
C ASP A 10 9.34 2.75 -2.30
N ARG A 11 8.01 2.87 -2.38
CA ARG A 11 7.36 4.09 -2.88
C ARG A 11 7.54 5.28 -1.96
N TYR A 12 7.55 5.08 -0.65
CA TYR A 12 7.84 6.16 0.30
C TYR A 12 9.30 6.64 0.17
N ALA A 13 10.25 5.71 -0.01
CA ALA A 13 11.64 6.04 -0.26
C ALA A 13 11.82 6.84 -1.56
N ASP A 14 11.13 6.44 -2.63
CA ASP A 14 11.11 7.19 -3.89
C ASP A 14 10.52 8.58 -3.74
N PHE A 15 9.41 8.72 -3.01
CA PHE A 15 8.78 10.02 -2.74
C PHE A 15 9.77 10.98 -2.07
N GLU A 16 10.45 10.51 -1.02
CA GLU A 16 11.46 11.30 -0.30
C GLU A 16 12.69 11.62 -1.16
N ARG A 17 13.11 10.68 -2.02
CA ARG A 17 14.20 10.91 -2.97
C ARG A 17 13.83 12.03 -3.94
N VAL A 18 12.69 11.91 -4.63
CA VAL A 18 12.24 12.90 -5.61
C VAL A 18 12.02 14.27 -4.96
N ARG A 19 11.46 14.31 -3.74
CA ARG A 19 11.27 15.55 -2.97
C ARG A 19 12.58 16.33 -2.79
N ARG A 20 13.70 15.65 -2.55
CA ARG A 20 15.02 16.29 -2.37
C ARG A 20 15.67 16.73 -3.67
N GLU A 21 15.28 16.15 -4.80
CA GLU A 21 15.82 16.43 -6.13
C GLU A 21 15.07 17.54 -6.87
N LEU A 22 14.03 18.12 -6.26
CA LEU A 22 13.26 19.19 -6.88
C LEU A 22 14.15 20.41 -7.13
N MET A 23 14.06 20.94 -8.35
CA MET A 23 14.68 22.21 -8.67
C MET A 23 13.96 23.36 -7.94
N SER A 24 14.67 24.46 -7.71
CA SER A 24 14.05 25.70 -7.23
C SER A 24 13.47 26.49 -8.40
N TRP A 25 12.32 27.12 -8.18
CA TRP A 25 11.68 28.06 -9.09
C TRP A 25 11.53 29.46 -8.47
N GLY A 26 12.23 29.71 -7.36
CA GLY A 26 12.19 30.96 -6.60
C GLY A 26 11.20 30.91 -5.44
N THR A 27 11.49 31.71 -4.41
CA THR A 27 10.90 31.60 -3.06
C THR A 27 9.38 31.50 -3.03
N LYS A 28 8.68 32.26 -3.87
CA LYS A 28 7.20 32.27 -3.91
C LYS A 28 6.64 30.93 -4.37
N ILE A 29 7.26 30.30 -5.38
CA ILE A 29 6.83 29.01 -5.93
C ILE A 29 7.28 27.89 -4.99
N ASP A 30 8.54 27.94 -4.55
CA ASP A 30 9.10 26.92 -3.65
C ASP A 30 8.27 26.78 -2.37
N THR A 31 7.80 27.88 -1.80
CA THR A 31 6.90 27.88 -0.62
C THR A 31 5.57 27.15 -0.90
N GLN A 32 5.01 27.29 -2.10
CA GLN A 32 3.75 26.64 -2.47
C GLN A 32 3.98 25.15 -2.74
N VAL A 33 5.07 24.83 -3.44
CA VAL A 33 5.49 23.45 -3.71
C VAL A 33 5.72 22.69 -2.41
N GLU A 34 6.42 23.29 -1.44
CA GLU A 34 6.67 22.67 -0.14
C GLU A 34 5.35 22.38 0.61
N LYS A 35 4.42 23.34 0.65
CA LYS A 35 3.10 23.15 1.25
C LYS A 35 2.33 22.01 0.58
N TYR A 36 2.37 21.96 -0.75
CA TYR A 36 1.70 20.91 -1.52
C TYR A 36 2.29 19.52 -1.23
N ILE A 37 3.62 19.40 -1.25
CA ILE A 37 4.32 18.14 -0.97
C ILE A 37 4.06 17.65 0.46
N ASN A 38 4.06 18.57 1.44
CA ASN A 38 3.69 18.22 2.81
C ASN A 38 2.25 17.69 2.89
N GLY A 39 1.32 18.26 2.12
CA GLY A 39 -0.04 17.74 1.97
C GLY A 39 -0.06 16.33 1.38
N LEU A 40 0.72 16.06 0.33
CA LEU A 40 0.85 14.71 -0.24
C LEU A 40 1.37 13.69 0.79
N GLY A 41 2.38 14.07 1.59
CA GLY A 41 2.88 13.23 2.68
C GLY A 41 1.80 12.90 3.72
N ALA A 42 0.96 13.89 4.07
CA ALA A 42 -0.16 13.68 4.98
C ALA A 42 -1.22 12.73 4.40
N VAL A 43 -1.48 12.78 3.08
CA VAL A 43 -2.43 11.88 2.40
C VAL A 43 -1.98 10.42 2.48
N ILE A 44 -0.67 10.15 2.33
CA ILE A 44 -0.12 8.78 2.41
C ILE A 44 -0.42 8.16 3.79
N ILE A 45 -0.14 8.91 4.87
CA ILE A 45 -0.40 8.46 6.25
C ILE A 45 -1.90 8.39 6.50
N GLY A 46 -2.65 9.42 6.08
CA GLY A 46 -4.09 9.50 6.25
C GLY A 46 -4.83 8.31 5.63
N ASN A 47 -4.39 7.86 4.46
CA ASN A 47 -4.95 6.67 3.81
C ASN A 47 -4.76 5.41 4.65
N ALA A 48 -3.57 5.21 5.23
CA ALA A 48 -3.33 4.08 6.12
C ALA A 48 -4.18 4.17 7.39
N VAL A 49 -4.18 5.33 8.05
CA VAL A 49 -4.97 5.57 9.27
C VAL A 49 -6.45 5.29 9.01
N TRP A 50 -7.04 5.92 7.99
CA TRP A 50 -8.46 5.75 7.65
C TRP A 50 -8.81 4.29 7.31
N SER A 51 -7.92 3.58 6.62
CA SER A 51 -8.15 2.17 6.25
C SER A 51 -8.22 1.24 7.46
N PHE A 52 -7.48 1.53 8.53
CA PHE A 52 -7.47 0.72 9.75
C PHE A 52 -8.40 1.24 10.86
N GLU A 53 -8.81 2.51 10.83
CA GLU A 53 -9.70 3.10 11.84
C GLU A 53 -11.18 3.00 11.48
N THR A 54 -11.51 2.97 10.19
CA THR A 54 -12.90 2.87 9.75
C THR A 54 -13.31 1.41 9.60
N PRO A 55 -14.61 1.09 9.76
CA PRO A 55 -15.10 -0.29 9.60
C PRO A 55 -15.13 -0.77 8.15
N ARG A 56 -14.73 0.05 7.16
CA ARG A 56 -14.91 -0.25 5.73
C ARG A 56 -14.26 -1.56 5.31
N TYR A 57 -13.05 -1.86 5.80
CA TYR A 57 -12.29 -3.04 5.35
C TYR A 57 -12.26 -4.17 6.37
N PHE A 58 -12.26 -3.85 7.66
CA PHE A 58 -12.11 -4.85 8.73
C PHE A 58 -13.31 -4.90 9.68
N GLY A 59 -14.38 -4.17 9.39
CA GLY A 59 -15.63 -4.21 10.16
C GLY A 59 -15.42 -4.00 11.66
N THR A 60 -15.88 -4.98 12.44
CA THR A 60 -15.73 -5.02 13.90
C THR A 60 -14.34 -5.44 14.36
N GLU A 61 -13.55 -6.10 13.52
CA GLU A 61 -12.19 -6.59 13.83
C GLU A 61 -11.10 -5.53 13.68
N ARG A 62 -11.44 -4.34 13.16
CA ARG A 62 -10.48 -3.27 12.82
C ARG A 62 -9.48 -2.91 13.93
N GLU A 63 -9.93 -2.86 15.19
CA GLU A 63 -9.05 -2.51 16.32
C GLU A 63 -8.01 -3.61 16.58
N GLU A 64 -8.42 -4.87 16.45
CA GLU A 64 -7.53 -6.02 16.60
C GLU A 64 -6.54 -6.10 15.44
N VAL A 65 -7.01 -5.87 14.21
CA VAL A 65 -6.14 -5.78 13.02
C VAL A 65 -5.14 -4.64 13.16
N LYS A 66 -5.57 -3.45 13.62
CA LYS A 66 -4.68 -2.28 13.84
C LYS A 66 -3.61 -2.58 14.90
N ARG A 67 -3.98 -3.24 15.98
CA ARG A 67 -3.09 -3.62 17.08
C ARG A 67 -2.08 -4.69 16.67
N THR A 68 -2.53 -5.74 15.99
CA THR A 68 -1.71 -6.92 15.66
C THR A 68 -1.00 -6.82 14.32
N ARG A 69 -1.49 -5.96 13.41
CA ARG A 69 -1.08 -5.87 12.01
C ARG A 69 -1.25 -7.19 11.26
N ARG A 70 -2.18 -8.04 11.70
CA ARG A 70 -2.50 -9.33 11.10
C ARG A 70 -3.94 -9.27 10.59
N VAL A 71 -4.14 -9.78 9.37
CA VAL A 71 -5.46 -9.88 8.73
C VAL A 71 -5.77 -11.35 8.54
N THR A 72 -6.93 -11.78 9.02
CA THR A 72 -7.47 -13.11 8.70
C THR A 72 -8.04 -13.05 7.29
N LEU A 73 -7.45 -13.80 6.38
CA LEU A 73 -7.98 -13.93 5.03
C LEU A 73 -9.20 -14.84 5.05
N LEU A 74 -10.21 -14.51 4.25
CA LEU A 74 -11.32 -15.42 4.01
C LEU A 74 -10.75 -16.73 3.45
N ALA A 75 -11.31 -17.85 3.92
CA ALA A 75 -10.99 -19.14 3.32
C ALA A 75 -11.29 -19.07 1.84
N LEU A 76 -10.35 -19.53 1.03
CA LEU A 76 -10.56 -19.63 -0.39
C LEU A 76 -11.76 -20.55 -0.61
N GLU A 77 -12.78 -20.10 -1.35
CA GLU A 77 -13.85 -21.01 -1.71
C GLU A 77 -13.27 -22.17 -2.52
N ALA A 78 -13.75 -23.39 -2.28
CA ALA A 78 -13.24 -24.60 -2.92
C ALA A 78 -13.20 -24.47 -4.46
N SER A 79 -14.17 -23.73 -5.03
CA SER A 79 -14.26 -23.41 -6.46
C SER A 79 -13.11 -22.53 -6.99
N MET A 80 -12.53 -21.65 -6.16
CA MET A 80 -11.37 -20.83 -6.52
C MET A 80 -10.06 -21.60 -6.37
N GLN A 81 -10.06 -22.63 -5.52
CA GLN A 81 -8.91 -23.50 -5.24
C GLN A 81 -8.56 -24.36 -6.45
N GLU A 82 -9.57 -24.96 -7.10
CA GLU A 82 -9.37 -25.71 -8.36
C GLU A 82 -8.78 -24.82 -9.47
N ASN A 83 -9.32 -23.61 -9.66
CA ASN A 83 -8.86 -22.69 -10.70
C ASN A 83 -7.42 -22.19 -10.50
N LEU A 84 -7.00 -21.93 -9.25
CA LEU A 84 -5.61 -21.55 -8.94
C LEU A 84 -4.64 -22.71 -9.15
N THR A 85 -5.07 -23.94 -8.83
CA THR A 85 -4.22 -25.13 -8.98
C THR A 85 -3.99 -25.44 -10.47
N GLU A 86 -5.05 -25.39 -11.29
CA GLU A 86 -4.92 -25.55 -12.74
C GLU A 86 -4.07 -24.44 -13.40
N GLY A 87 -4.21 -23.19 -12.94
CA GLY A 87 -3.45 -22.06 -13.46
C GLY A 87 -1.94 -22.16 -13.17
N ILE A 88 -1.58 -22.60 -11.96
CA ILE A 88 -0.18 -22.83 -11.58
C ILE A 88 0.42 -23.98 -12.40
N SER A 89 -0.31 -25.09 -12.57
CA SER A 89 0.14 -26.21 -13.40
C SER A 89 0.37 -25.80 -14.87
N LYS A 90 -0.50 -24.99 -15.46
CA LYS A 90 -0.32 -24.48 -16.84
C LYS A 90 0.91 -23.57 -16.97
N GLN A 91 1.15 -22.69 -15.99
CA GLN A 91 2.32 -21.82 -15.99
C GLN A 91 3.65 -22.57 -15.77
N GLU A 92 3.65 -23.71 -15.09
CA GLU A 92 4.84 -24.57 -14.95
C GLU A 92 5.12 -25.38 -16.21
N VAL A 93 4.08 -25.80 -16.94
CA VAL A 93 4.23 -26.47 -18.24
C VAL A 93 4.77 -25.50 -19.31
N GLU A 94 4.37 -24.24 -19.31
CA GLU A 94 4.88 -23.23 -20.25
C GLU A 94 6.30 -22.71 -19.95
N ARG A 95 6.84 -23.00 -18.76
CA ARG A 95 8.21 -22.62 -18.35
C ARG A 95 9.27 -23.70 -18.62
N ASN A 96 8.88 -24.88 -19.09
CA ASN A 96 9.75 -26.01 -19.46
C ASN A 96 9.75 -26.25 -20.97
#